data_AF-A0A3R9SWU5-F1
#
_entry.id   AF-A0A3R9SWU5-F1
#
_cell.length_a   1.000
_cell.length_b   1.000
_cell.length_c   1.000
_cell.angle_alpha   90.00
_cell.angle_beta   90.00
_cell.angle_gamma   90.00
#
_symmetry.space_group_name_H-M   'P 1'
#
loop_
_entity.id
_entity.type
_entity.pdbx_description
1 polymer ?
#
loop_
_entity_poly.entity_id
_entity_poly.type
_entity_poly.pdbx_seq_one_letter_code
_entity_poly.pdbx_strand_id
1 'polypeptide(L)'
;HVSWARIEDVEVQFRAQVETVVAAGLEPTHLDWHCLLDGGRDDIFELTVALAGEYGLAVRVWGEAGRQRVRGLPVVDRDFLDSFSLPLDGKAERYARLLRELPAGLSEWAVHPGLGDAQSRAVEPDGWRVRQSDHEFLVSAEARELLREEGIFVVDYRGVRERWHPEAGGGPG
;
A
#
# COMPACT_ATOMS: atom_id res chain seq x y z
N HIS A 1 -2.99 -11.03 -16.68
CA HIS A 1 -2.04 -12.14 -16.47
C HIS A 1 -0.65 -11.73 -16.90
N VAL A 2 0.25 -11.46 -15.95
CA VAL A 2 1.64 -11.03 -16.21
C VAL A 2 2.56 -12.18 -16.65
N SER A 3 2.08 -13.42 -16.70
CA SER A 3 2.87 -14.62 -17.02
C SER A 3 3.49 -14.64 -18.42
N TRP A 4 2.99 -13.82 -19.35
CA TRP A 4 3.44 -13.77 -20.76
C TRP A 4 3.99 -12.41 -21.18
N ALA A 5 4.04 -11.44 -20.27
CA ALA A 5 4.52 -10.10 -20.59
C ALA A 5 6.04 -10.11 -20.77
N ARG A 6 6.53 -9.46 -21.82
CA ARG A 6 7.97 -9.20 -21.99
C ARG A 6 8.39 -8.11 -21.02
N ILE A 7 9.55 -8.26 -20.41
CA ILE A 7 9.98 -7.32 -19.36
C ILE A 7 10.18 -5.90 -19.91
N GLU A 8 10.58 -5.77 -21.18
CA GLU A 8 10.75 -4.47 -21.83
C GLU A 8 9.40 -3.74 -22.03
N ASP A 9 8.33 -4.49 -22.35
CA ASP A 9 6.99 -3.93 -22.49
C ASP A 9 6.44 -3.49 -21.12
N VAL A 10 6.74 -4.25 -20.06
CA VAL A 10 6.37 -3.91 -18.68
C VAL A 10 7.08 -2.63 -18.24
N GLU A 11 8.37 -2.50 -18.53
CA GLU A 11 9.14 -1.30 -18.20
C GLU A 11 8.56 -0.05 -18.88
N VAL A 12 8.30 -0.12 -20.19
CA VAL A 12 7.68 1.00 -20.93
C VAL A 12 6.34 1.37 -20.31
N GLN A 13 5.51 0.39 -19.96
CA GLN A 13 4.21 0.64 -19.34
C GLN A 13 4.36 1.28 -17.95
N PHE A 14 5.24 0.76 -17.09
CA PHE A 14 5.42 1.26 -15.72
C PHE A 14 5.94 2.69 -15.71
N ARG A 15 6.93 3.00 -16.55
CA ARG A 15 7.42 4.37 -16.74
C ARG A 15 6.29 5.30 -17.17
N ALA A 16 5.52 4.91 -18.18
CA ALA A 16 4.39 5.72 -18.66
C ALA A 16 3.33 5.97 -17.57
N GLN A 17 3.08 5.00 -16.67
CA GLN A 17 2.17 5.19 -15.54
C GLN A 17 2.70 6.20 -14.54
N VAL A 18 3.98 6.10 -14.16
CA VAL A 18 4.62 7.06 -13.25
C VAL A 18 4.62 8.45 -13.86
N GLU A 19 5.02 8.57 -15.12
CA GLU A 19 5.09 9.85 -15.84
C GLU A 19 3.71 10.48 -16.02
N THR A 20 2.65 9.69 -16.19
CA THR A 20 1.27 10.20 -16.24
C THR A 20 0.89 10.89 -14.93
N VAL A 21 1.25 10.31 -13.78
CA VAL A 21 0.99 10.90 -12.46
C VAL A 21 1.80 12.19 -12.27
N VAL A 22 3.08 12.17 -12.63
CA VAL A 22 3.97 13.34 -12.54
C VAL A 22 3.50 14.46 -13.47
N ALA A 23 3.10 14.15 -14.71
CA ALA A 23 2.61 15.13 -15.67
C ALA A 23 1.29 15.78 -15.22
N ALA A 24 0.52 15.12 -14.36
CA ALA A 24 -0.66 15.69 -13.70
C ALA A 24 -0.30 16.64 -12.54
N GLY A 25 0.98 16.87 -12.25
CA GLY A 25 1.47 17.72 -11.17
C GLY A 25 1.40 17.06 -9.79
N LEU A 26 1.28 15.74 -9.74
CA LEU A 26 1.28 14.97 -8.50
C LEU A 26 2.68 14.46 -8.17
N GLU A 27 2.98 14.37 -6.87
CA GLU A 27 4.26 13.89 -6.35
C GLU A 27 4.07 12.49 -5.75
N PRO A 28 4.24 11.40 -6.53
CA PRO A 28 4.14 10.06 -5.97
C PRO A 28 5.21 9.86 -4.89
N THR A 29 4.88 9.04 -3.89
CA THR A 29 5.80 8.76 -2.76
C THR A 29 6.30 7.32 -2.79
N HIS A 30 5.54 6.42 -3.39
CA HIS A 30 5.84 5.00 -3.46
C HIS A 30 5.16 4.37 -4.67
N LEU A 31 5.66 3.19 -5.05
CA LEU A 31 5.03 2.27 -5.99
C LEU A 31 4.37 1.13 -5.21
N ASP A 32 3.22 0.68 -5.71
CA ASP A 32 2.43 -0.39 -5.09
C ASP A 32 1.88 -1.37 -6.16
N TRP A 33 1.13 -2.38 -5.72
CA TRP A 33 0.67 -3.48 -6.57
C TRP A 33 -0.85 -3.63 -6.50
N HIS A 34 -1.53 -3.57 -7.65
CA HIS A 34 -2.98 -3.59 -7.66
C HIS A 34 -3.61 -4.94 -7.26
N CYS A 35 -2.96 -6.08 -7.53
CA CYS A 35 -3.50 -7.41 -7.15
C CYS A 35 -2.43 -8.52 -6.98
N LEU A 36 -1.13 -8.20 -7.13
CA LEU A 36 -0.08 -9.22 -7.18
C LEU A 36 0.86 -9.05 -6.00
N LEU A 37 1.06 -10.15 -5.27
CA LEU A 37 2.12 -10.28 -4.27
C LEU A 37 3.46 -9.90 -4.92
N ASP A 38 3.99 -8.74 -4.53
CA ASP A 38 5.29 -8.22 -4.94
C ASP A 38 5.55 -8.34 -6.47
N GLY A 39 4.54 -8.06 -7.29
CA GLY A 39 4.65 -8.10 -8.77
C GLY A 39 4.48 -9.47 -9.42
N GLY A 40 4.36 -10.55 -8.64
CA GLY A 40 4.01 -11.89 -9.12
C GLY A 40 5.07 -12.61 -9.98
N ARG A 41 6.16 -11.94 -10.32
CA ARG A 41 7.37 -12.46 -11.00
C ARG A 41 8.60 -11.74 -10.46
N ASP A 42 9.69 -12.48 -10.32
CA ASP A 42 10.94 -11.93 -9.79
C ASP A 42 11.53 -10.81 -10.66
N ASP A 43 11.50 -10.96 -11.99
CA ASP A 43 12.02 -9.92 -12.90
C ASP A 43 11.20 -8.62 -12.87
N ILE A 44 9.88 -8.72 -12.69
CA ILE A 44 9.00 -7.56 -12.50
C ILE A 44 9.27 -6.89 -11.16
N PHE A 45 9.50 -7.67 -10.09
CA PHE A 45 9.86 -7.11 -8.78
C PHE A 45 11.15 -6.29 -8.86
N GLU A 46 12.22 -6.88 -9.42
CA GLU A 46 13.52 -6.22 -9.56
C GLU A 46 13.42 -4.96 -10.43
N LEU A 47 12.67 -5.01 -11.52
CA LEU A 47 12.38 -3.84 -12.36
C LEU A 47 11.68 -2.74 -11.55
N THR A 48 10.65 -3.06 -10.76
CA THR A 48 9.95 -2.05 -9.95
C THR A 48 10.85 -1.42 -8.91
N VAL A 49 11.72 -2.21 -8.25
CA VAL A 49 12.71 -1.67 -7.29
C VAL A 49 13.70 -0.75 -8.00
N ALA A 50 14.18 -1.13 -9.20
CA ALA A 50 15.07 -0.29 -9.99
C ALA A 50 14.41 1.04 -10.40
N LEU A 51 13.17 0.99 -10.92
CA LEU A 51 12.40 2.19 -11.28
C LEU A 51 12.14 3.08 -10.06
N ALA A 52 11.82 2.50 -8.91
CA ALA A 52 11.67 3.27 -7.68
C ALA A 52 12.97 4.00 -7.29
N GLY A 53 14.12 3.39 -7.55
CA GLY A 53 15.43 4.04 -7.48
C GLY A 53 15.53 5.27 -8.39
N GLU A 54 15.20 5.11 -9.67
CA GLU A 54 15.30 6.19 -10.66
C GLU A 54 14.38 7.38 -10.37
N TYR A 55 13.16 7.12 -9.90
CA TYR A 55 12.17 8.16 -9.59
C TYR A 55 12.23 8.64 -8.13
N GLY A 56 13.15 8.13 -7.31
CA GLY A 56 13.28 8.49 -5.90
C GLY A 56 12.06 8.09 -5.04
N LEU A 57 11.41 6.97 -5.37
CA LEU A 57 10.21 6.44 -4.72
C LEU A 57 10.53 5.27 -3.79
N ALA A 58 9.69 5.01 -2.81
CA ALA A 58 9.70 3.73 -2.07
C ALA A 58 8.93 2.64 -2.84
N VAL A 59 9.05 1.38 -2.42
CA VAL A 59 8.22 0.28 -2.93
C VAL A 59 7.51 -0.40 -1.77
N ARG A 60 6.21 -0.65 -1.93
CA ARG A 60 5.47 -1.53 -1.02
C ARG A 60 5.89 -2.98 -1.26
N VAL A 61 6.40 -3.63 -0.23
CA VAL A 61 6.85 -5.03 -0.26
C VAL A 61 6.35 -5.75 0.96
N TRP A 62 5.58 -6.84 0.79
CA TRP A 62 4.99 -7.57 1.92
C TRP A 62 5.20 -9.09 1.87
N GLY A 63 5.72 -9.64 0.78
CA GLY A 63 6.08 -11.05 0.70
C GLY A 63 7.40 -11.33 1.40
N GLU A 64 7.54 -12.50 2.02
CA GLU A 64 8.79 -12.89 2.67
C GLU A 64 9.99 -12.84 1.72
N ALA A 65 9.84 -13.39 0.51
CA ALA A 65 10.88 -13.37 -0.51
C ALA A 65 11.25 -11.94 -0.94
N GLY A 66 10.26 -11.06 -1.11
CA GLY A 66 10.49 -9.64 -1.42
C GLY A 66 11.26 -8.96 -0.30
N ARG A 67 10.83 -9.12 0.97
CA ARG A 67 11.52 -8.55 2.15
C ARG A 67 12.96 -9.01 2.27
N GLN A 68 13.26 -10.26 1.90
CA GLN A 68 14.63 -10.77 1.90
C GLN A 68 15.51 -10.09 0.84
N ARG A 69 14.95 -9.76 -0.34
CA ARG A 69 15.67 -9.09 -1.43
C ARG A 69 16.00 -7.63 -1.12
N VAL A 70 15.09 -6.91 -0.49
CA VAL A 70 15.27 -5.49 -0.12
C VAL A 70 15.70 -5.29 1.33
N ARG A 71 16.39 -6.27 1.91
CA ARG A 71 16.81 -6.25 3.32
C ARG A 71 17.60 -4.98 3.63
N GLY A 72 17.16 -4.24 4.65
CA GLY A 72 17.77 -2.98 5.06
C GLY A 72 16.99 -1.75 4.59
N LEU A 73 16.05 -1.91 3.66
CA LEU A 73 15.07 -0.88 3.30
C LEU A 73 13.86 -0.92 4.23
N PRO A 74 13.15 0.20 4.42
CA PRO A 74 11.97 0.28 5.29
C PRO A 74 10.77 -0.39 4.61
N VAL A 75 10.55 -1.67 4.91
CA VAL A 75 9.41 -2.48 4.46
C VAL A 75 8.59 -2.97 5.65
N VAL A 76 7.34 -3.39 5.42
CA VAL A 76 6.49 -3.91 6.50
C VAL A 76 7.11 -5.15 7.15
N ASP A 77 6.96 -5.28 8.46
CA ASP A 77 7.58 -6.36 9.23
C ASP A 77 6.83 -7.69 9.10
N ARG A 78 5.58 -7.64 8.63
CA ARG A 78 4.62 -8.75 8.73
C ARG A 78 3.74 -8.85 7.49
N ASP A 79 2.92 -9.88 7.48
CA ASP A 79 1.94 -10.12 6.44
C ASP A 79 0.93 -8.98 6.37
N PHE A 80 0.45 -8.81 5.15
CA PHE A 80 -0.41 -7.72 4.75
C PHE A 80 -1.88 -8.07 5.01
N LEU A 81 -2.62 -7.12 5.59
CA LEU A 81 -4.07 -7.24 5.71
C LEU A 81 -4.72 -6.65 4.45
N ASP A 82 -5.53 -7.44 3.75
CA ASP A 82 -6.43 -6.94 2.71
C ASP A 82 -7.88 -6.95 3.24
N SER A 83 -8.53 -5.79 3.25
CA SER A 83 -9.90 -5.63 3.73
C SER A 83 -10.96 -6.41 2.94
N PHE A 84 -10.69 -6.78 1.68
CA PHE A 84 -11.58 -7.66 0.90
C PHE A 84 -11.54 -9.11 1.37
N SER A 85 -10.47 -9.52 2.07
CA SER A 85 -10.35 -10.86 2.67
C SER A 85 -11.16 -11.02 3.97
N LEU A 86 -11.65 -9.92 4.53
CA LEU A 86 -12.40 -9.91 5.78
C LEU A 86 -13.90 -10.10 5.54
N PRO A 87 -14.58 -10.97 6.31
CA PRO A 87 -16.03 -11.06 6.30
C PRO A 87 -16.67 -9.70 6.64
N LEU A 88 -17.81 -9.39 6.00
CA LEU A 88 -18.58 -8.18 6.31
C LEU A 88 -19.20 -8.24 7.70
N ASP A 89 -19.71 -9.41 8.09
CA ASP A 89 -20.32 -9.62 9.39
C ASP A 89 -19.25 -9.51 10.49
N GLY A 90 -19.42 -8.55 11.39
CA GLY A 90 -18.47 -8.29 12.48
C GLY A 90 -17.15 -7.65 12.04
N LYS A 91 -17.10 -7.01 10.87
CA LYS A 91 -15.86 -6.45 10.31
C LYS A 91 -15.26 -5.35 11.19
N ALA A 92 -16.09 -4.46 11.74
CA ALA A 92 -15.64 -3.38 12.62
C ALA A 92 -15.01 -3.93 13.90
N GLU A 93 -15.64 -4.91 14.54
CA GLU A 93 -15.11 -5.59 15.71
C GLU A 93 -13.81 -6.34 15.39
N ARG A 94 -13.71 -6.90 14.19
CA ARG A 94 -12.48 -7.53 13.71
C ARG A 94 -11.36 -6.51 13.52
N TYR A 95 -11.63 -5.35 12.92
CA TYR A 95 -10.64 -4.28 12.85
C TYR A 95 -10.20 -3.83 14.24
N ALA A 96 -11.15 -3.62 15.15
CA ALA A 96 -10.83 -3.22 16.51
C ALA A 96 -9.92 -4.24 17.21
N ARG A 97 -10.21 -5.54 17.06
CA ARG A 97 -9.33 -6.60 17.58
C ARG A 97 -7.95 -6.57 16.93
N LEU A 98 -7.87 -6.42 15.61
CA LEU A 98 -6.60 -6.37 14.88
C LEU A 98 -5.74 -5.17 15.27
N LEU A 99 -6.33 -4.02 15.62
CA LEU A 99 -5.59 -2.88 16.19
C LEU A 99 -5.04 -3.20 17.58
N ARG A 100 -5.85 -3.77 18.48
CA ARG A 100 -5.41 -4.14 19.84
C ARG A 100 -4.33 -5.21 19.86
N GLU A 101 -4.38 -6.13 18.90
CA GLU A 101 -3.42 -7.23 18.75
C GLU A 101 -2.26 -6.86 17.83
N LEU A 102 -2.19 -5.61 17.34
CA LEU A 102 -1.19 -5.19 16.37
C LEU A 102 0.20 -5.26 17.01
N PRO A 103 1.10 -6.11 16.51
CA PRO A 103 2.43 -6.21 17.12
C PRO A 103 3.26 -4.96 16.83
N ALA A 104 4.23 -4.67 17.70
CA ALA A 104 5.22 -3.64 17.45
C ALA A 104 5.95 -3.88 16.11
N GLY A 105 6.17 -2.79 15.37
CA GLY A 105 6.79 -2.77 14.05
C GLY A 105 6.05 -1.87 13.06
N LEU A 106 6.51 -1.86 11.81
CA LEU A 106 5.84 -1.27 10.66
C LEU A 106 4.83 -2.28 10.09
N SER A 107 3.56 -1.91 10.08
CA SER A 107 2.47 -2.71 9.51
C SER A 107 1.70 -1.88 8.49
N GLU A 108 1.16 -2.53 7.47
CA GLU A 108 0.30 -1.89 6.46
C GLU A 108 -0.96 -2.72 6.24
N TRP A 109 -2.10 -2.03 6.12
CA TRP A 109 -3.39 -2.62 5.75
C TRP A 109 -3.82 -2.04 4.40
N ALA A 110 -4.05 -2.89 3.38
CA ALA A 110 -4.89 -2.50 2.24
C ALA A 110 -6.32 -2.38 2.73
N VAL A 111 -6.78 -1.16 2.77
CA VAL A 111 -8.17 -0.83 2.97
C VAL A 111 -8.70 -0.13 1.74
N HIS A 112 -9.99 -0.29 1.49
CA HIS A 112 -10.63 0.14 0.25
C HIS A 112 -11.80 1.09 0.52
N PRO A 113 -11.62 2.17 1.30
CA PRO A 113 -12.72 3.03 1.73
C PRO A 113 -13.50 3.60 0.53
N GLY A 114 -14.83 3.55 0.62
CA GLY A 114 -15.73 4.15 -0.37
C GLY A 114 -17.06 4.51 0.27
N LEU A 115 -17.73 5.54 -0.24
CA LEU A 115 -18.94 6.08 0.40
C LEU A 115 -20.18 5.17 0.30
N GLY A 116 -20.17 4.21 -0.64
CA GLY A 116 -21.32 3.34 -0.87
C GLY A 116 -22.55 4.07 -1.39
N ASP A 117 -22.35 5.21 -2.06
CA ASP A 117 -23.41 5.99 -2.71
C ASP A 117 -23.90 5.32 -4.01
N ALA A 118 -24.89 5.94 -4.66
CA ALA A 118 -25.48 5.39 -5.89
C ALA A 118 -24.45 5.18 -7.01
N GLN A 119 -23.47 6.08 -7.13
CA GLN A 119 -22.39 5.96 -8.11
C GLN A 119 -21.46 4.78 -7.77
N SER A 120 -21.00 4.69 -6.52
CA SER A 120 -20.13 3.61 -6.04
C SER A 120 -20.77 2.23 -6.23
N ARG A 121 -22.09 2.12 -5.98
CA ARG A 121 -22.86 0.87 -6.18
C ARG A 121 -23.01 0.49 -7.65
N ALA A 122 -23.07 1.48 -8.55
CA ALA A 122 -23.19 1.23 -9.97
C ALA A 122 -21.87 0.75 -10.59
N VAL A 123 -20.74 1.29 -10.12
CA VAL A 123 -19.40 0.91 -10.60
C VAL A 123 -18.95 -0.42 -9.99
N GLU A 124 -19.24 -0.66 -8.71
CA GLU A 124 -18.75 -1.82 -7.95
C GLU A 124 -19.89 -2.58 -7.25
N PRO A 125 -20.81 -3.22 -8.01
CA PRO A 125 -22.02 -3.83 -7.45
C PRO A 125 -21.74 -4.93 -6.43
N ASP A 126 -20.61 -5.64 -6.57
CA ASP A 126 -20.23 -6.76 -5.70
C ASP A 126 -19.34 -6.31 -4.52
N GLY A 127 -18.62 -5.20 -4.66
CA GLY A 127 -17.62 -4.74 -3.69
C GLY A 127 -18.04 -3.57 -2.81
N TRP A 128 -19.11 -2.83 -3.16
CA TRP A 128 -19.44 -1.57 -2.48
C TRP A 128 -19.65 -1.70 -0.97
N ARG A 129 -20.15 -2.84 -0.48
CA ARG A 129 -20.35 -3.07 0.97
C ARG A 129 -19.03 -3.19 1.73
N VAL A 130 -18.02 -3.83 1.12
CA VAL A 130 -16.67 -3.91 1.68
C VAL A 130 -16.09 -2.50 1.78
N ARG A 131 -16.22 -1.72 0.71
CA ARG A 131 -15.71 -0.35 0.65
C ARG A 131 -16.40 0.58 1.65
N GLN A 132 -17.72 0.46 1.79
CA GLN A 132 -18.51 1.22 2.76
C GLN A 132 -18.11 0.88 4.20
N SER A 133 -18.03 -0.40 4.55
CA SER A 133 -17.64 -0.82 5.90
C SER A 133 -16.21 -0.38 6.26
N ASP A 134 -15.29 -0.35 5.29
CA ASP A 134 -13.95 0.22 5.49
C ASP A 134 -14.02 1.71 5.81
N HIS A 135 -14.75 2.48 4.99
CA HIS A 135 -14.89 3.91 5.21
C HIS A 135 -15.48 4.20 6.60
N GLU A 136 -16.58 3.54 6.95
CA GLU A 136 -17.28 3.73 8.23
C GLU A 136 -16.38 3.49 9.44
N PHE A 137 -15.60 2.41 9.44
CA PHE A 137 -14.68 2.13 10.55
C PHE A 137 -13.50 3.11 10.59
N LEU A 138 -12.84 3.36 9.45
CA LEU A 138 -11.59 4.11 9.40
C LEU A 138 -11.73 5.58 9.80
N VAL A 139 -12.91 6.18 9.57
CA VAL A 139 -13.19 7.57 9.99
C VAL A 139 -13.95 7.64 11.33
N SER A 140 -14.17 6.51 12.00
CA SER A 140 -14.92 6.44 13.24
C SER A 140 -14.16 7.03 14.43
N ALA A 141 -14.90 7.48 15.45
CA ALA A 141 -14.32 7.86 16.73
C ALA A 141 -13.65 6.66 17.44
N GLU A 142 -14.18 5.46 17.25
CA GLU A 142 -13.65 4.21 17.82
C GLU A 142 -12.25 3.92 17.27
N ALA A 143 -12.06 3.91 15.95
CA ALA A 143 -10.75 3.66 15.35
C ALA A 143 -9.72 4.68 15.83
N ARG A 144 -10.09 5.98 15.89
CA ARG A 144 -9.21 7.03 16.41
C ARG A 144 -8.82 6.80 17.87
N GLU A 145 -9.75 6.37 18.70
CA GLU A 145 -9.49 6.10 20.11
C GLU A 145 -8.60 4.88 20.29
N LEU A 146 -8.85 3.80 19.55
CA LEU A 146 -8.01 2.60 19.55
C LEU A 146 -6.57 2.91 19.16
N LEU A 147 -6.37 3.69 18.09
CA LEU A 147 -5.01 4.11 17.69
C LEU A 147 -4.30 4.85 18.83
N ARG A 148 -5.03 5.69 19.58
CA ARG A 148 -4.48 6.45 20.71
C ARG A 148 -4.19 5.57 21.92
N GLU A 149 -5.11 4.69 22.29
CA GLU A 149 -4.99 3.78 23.45
C GLU A 149 -3.87 2.76 23.26
N GLU A 150 -3.76 2.21 22.05
CA GLU A 150 -2.74 1.20 21.70
C GLU A 150 -1.40 1.82 21.28
N GLY A 151 -1.29 3.16 21.26
CA GLY A 151 -0.06 3.86 20.89
C GLY A 151 0.38 3.63 19.44
N ILE A 152 -0.59 3.45 18.54
CA ILE A 152 -0.37 3.20 17.12
C ILE A 152 -0.27 4.54 16.39
N PHE A 153 0.82 4.73 15.66
CA PHE A 153 1.06 5.92 14.85
C PHE A 153 0.75 5.63 13.38
N VAL A 154 -0.22 6.36 12.83
CA VAL A 154 -0.48 6.33 11.38
C VAL A 154 0.57 7.20 10.70
N VAL A 155 1.33 6.60 9.79
CA VAL A 155 2.36 7.25 8.98
C VAL A 155 1.99 7.18 7.51
N ASP A 156 2.58 8.08 6.72
CA ASP A 156 2.51 8.00 5.27
C ASP A 156 3.86 7.60 4.66
N TYR A 157 3.85 7.32 3.36
CA TYR A 157 5.02 6.86 2.64
C TYR A 157 6.11 7.92 2.41
N ARG A 158 5.91 9.20 2.76
CA ARG A 158 6.97 10.23 2.62
C ARG A 158 8.16 9.90 3.53
N GLY A 159 7.88 9.58 4.79
CA GLY A 159 8.93 9.20 5.75
C GLY A 159 9.55 7.82 5.47
N VAL A 160 8.83 6.95 4.74
CA VAL A 160 9.36 5.68 4.23
C VAL A 160 10.31 5.94 3.08
N ARG A 161 9.89 6.77 2.10
CA ARG A 161 10.69 7.21 0.94
C ARG A 161 12.01 7.86 1.34
N GLU A 162 12.00 8.74 2.34
CA GLU A 162 13.22 9.38 2.85
C GLU A 162 14.24 8.37 3.38
N ARG A 163 13.79 7.31 4.05
CA ARG A 163 14.66 6.23 4.55
C ARG A 163 15.01 5.21 3.49
N TRP A 164 14.19 5.09 2.45
CA TRP A 164 14.46 4.29 1.27
C TRP A 164 15.61 4.90 0.45
N HIS A 165 15.64 6.23 0.35
CA HIS A 165 16.67 7.01 -0.35
C HIS A 165 17.37 7.99 0.60
N PRO A 166 18.28 7.52 1.46
CA PRO A 166 18.91 8.37 2.48
C PRO A 166 19.70 9.55 1.88
N GLU A 167 20.08 9.50 0.60
CA GLU A 167 20.78 10.60 -0.09
C GLU A 167 19.86 11.71 -0.63
N ALA A 168 18.54 11.49 -0.72
CA ALA A 168 17.59 12.47 -1.25
C ALA A 168 17.14 13.53 -0.21
N GLY A 169 17.50 13.36 1.07
CA GLY A 169 17.15 14.27 2.17
C GLY A 169 18.16 15.37 2.47
N GLY A 170 19.27 15.45 1.73
CA GLY A 170 20.34 16.43 1.93
C GLY A 170 20.15 17.69 1.08
N GLY A 171 19.31 18.62 1.52
CA GLY A 171 19.42 20.00 1.04
C GLY A 171 20.79 20.59 1.41
N PRO A 172 21.40 21.47 0.59
CA PRO A 172 22.71 22.03 0.91
C PRO A 172 22.62 22.87 2.18
N GLY A 173 23.44 22.54 3.16
CA GLY A 173 23.72 23.39 4.33
C GLY A 173 24.60 24.58 3.99
#